data_AF-G2FFM5-F1
#
_entry.id   AF-G2FFM5-F1
#
_cell.length_a   1.000
_cell.length_b   1.000
_cell.length_c   1.000
_cell.angle_alpha   90.00
_cell.angle_beta   90.00
_cell.angle_gamma   90.00
#
_symmetry.space_group_name_H-M   'P 1'
#
loop_
_entity.id
_entity.type
_entity.pdbx_description
1 polymer ?
#
loop_
_entity_poly.entity_id
_entity_poly.type
_entity_poly.pdbx_seq_one_letter_code
_entity_poly.pdbx_strand_id
1 'polypeptide(L)'
;MRMTEWPDGTPVRVFVLGDKVPLHVEFTKQVLGVFPHQLRRAWNRRIYSGTGQAPIRVGSEAEMYLRLSVTPGAIGYLSEGLVDGEVRTIEIE
;
A
#
# COMPACT_ATOMS: atom_id res chain seq x y z
N MET A 1 6.39 9.28 15.18
CA MET A 1 5.91 10.18 14.11
C MET A 1 5.40 9.32 12.97
N ARG A 2 4.34 9.76 12.29
CA ARG A 2 3.68 8.97 11.25
C ARG A 2 3.68 9.79 9.96
N MET A 3 4.24 9.23 8.91
CA MET A 3 4.50 9.92 7.65
C MET A 3 3.23 9.94 6.79
N THR A 4 2.69 11.14 6.57
CA THR A 4 1.53 11.38 5.69
C THR A 4 1.93 12.06 4.38
N GLU A 5 3.16 12.54 4.32
CA GLU A 5 3.79 13.19 3.17
C GLU A 5 5.21 12.64 3.04
N TRP A 6 5.68 12.53 1.80
CA TRP A 6 7.06 12.22 1.47
C TRP A 6 8.00 13.39 1.88
N PRO A 7 9.33 13.19 1.96
CA PRO A 7 10.25 14.25 2.37
C PRO A 7 10.23 15.47 1.42
N ASP A 8 9.74 15.28 0.19
CA ASP A 8 9.54 16.31 -0.82
C ASP A 8 8.19 17.05 -0.70
N GLY A 9 7.36 16.72 0.31
CA GLY A 9 6.03 17.30 0.54
C GLY A 9 4.90 16.63 -0.25
N THR A 10 5.18 15.62 -1.06
CA THR A 10 4.13 14.92 -1.82
C THR A 10 3.26 14.08 -0.87
N PRO A 11 1.92 14.17 -0.93
CA PRO A 11 1.06 13.34 -0.08
C PRO A 11 1.25 11.84 -0.33
N VAL A 12 1.35 11.04 0.74
CA VAL A 12 1.46 9.58 0.61
C VAL A 12 0.08 8.98 0.31
N ARG A 13 -0.04 8.30 -0.84
CA ARG A 13 -1.26 7.61 -1.26
C ARG A 13 -1.03 6.11 -1.22
N VAL A 14 -1.67 5.44 -0.25
CA VAL A 14 -1.48 4.00 -0.05
C VAL A 14 -2.49 3.22 -0.89
N PHE A 15 -2.03 2.27 -1.68
CA PHE A 15 -2.87 1.34 -2.43
C PHE A 15 -2.77 -0.08 -1.85
N VAL A 16 -3.90 -0.80 -1.81
CA VAL A 16 -3.97 -2.17 -1.27
C VAL A 16 -4.85 -3.08 -2.11
N LEU A 17 -4.48 -4.35 -2.20
CA LEU A 17 -5.34 -5.42 -2.71
C LEU A 17 -6.36 -5.84 -1.64
N GLY A 18 -7.35 -6.62 -2.04
CA GLY A 18 -8.36 -7.15 -1.11
C GLY A 18 -7.81 -8.19 -0.14
N ASP A 19 -8.42 -8.29 1.04
CA ASP A 19 -8.00 -9.17 2.13
C ASP A 19 -7.85 -10.66 1.78
N LYS A 20 -8.53 -11.12 0.72
CA LYS A 20 -8.49 -12.52 0.25
C LYS A 20 -7.52 -12.75 -0.90
N VAL A 21 -6.88 -11.70 -1.42
CA VAL A 21 -5.92 -11.82 -2.52
C VAL A 21 -4.64 -12.45 -1.97
N PRO A 22 -4.12 -13.55 -2.56
CA PRO A 22 -2.95 -14.25 -2.04
C PRO A 22 -1.75 -13.33 -1.80
N LEU A 23 -1.43 -12.45 -2.76
CA LEU A 23 -0.36 -11.47 -2.62
C LEU A 23 -0.57 -10.53 -1.41
N HIS A 24 -1.81 -10.08 -1.16
CA HIS A 24 -2.09 -9.26 0.02
C HIS A 24 -1.86 -10.03 1.31
N VAL A 25 -2.30 -11.29 1.35
CA VAL A 25 -2.14 -12.16 2.52
C VAL A 25 -0.66 -12.42 2.78
N GLU A 26 0.12 -12.66 1.73
CA GLU A 26 1.55 -12.85 1.81
C GLU A 26 2.27 -11.59 2.29
N PHE A 27 2.08 -10.46 1.61
CA PHE A 27 2.68 -9.17 1.98
C PHE A 27 2.37 -8.80 3.43
N THR A 28 1.10 -8.88 3.85
CA THR A 28 0.73 -8.50 5.22
C THR A 28 1.38 -9.40 6.26
N LYS A 29 1.44 -10.71 6.02
CA LYS A 29 1.95 -11.66 7.02
C LYS A 29 3.47 -11.72 7.04
N GLN A 30 4.12 -11.73 5.88
CA GLN A 30 5.57 -11.90 5.77
C GLN A 30 6.31 -10.57 5.94
N VAL A 31 5.80 -9.48 5.33
CA VAL A 31 6.48 -8.18 5.36
C VAL A 31 6.01 -7.34 6.54
N LEU A 32 4.70 -7.22 6.74
CA LEU A 32 4.15 -6.38 7.82
C LEU A 32 3.99 -7.11 9.16
N GLY A 33 4.18 -8.43 9.20
CA GLY A 33 4.03 -9.24 10.41
C GLY A 33 2.61 -9.25 11.00
N VAL A 34 1.58 -8.94 10.21
CA VAL A 34 0.19 -8.85 10.65
C VAL A 34 -0.77 -9.59 9.71
N PHE A 35 -1.94 -9.97 10.20
CA PHE A 35 -2.97 -10.52 9.32
C PHE A 35 -3.74 -9.41 8.59
N PRO A 36 -4.31 -9.67 7.39
CA PRO A 36 -5.07 -8.67 6.62
C PRO A 36 -6.14 -7.93 7.43
N HIS A 37 -6.90 -8.66 8.25
CA HIS A 37 -7.94 -8.08 9.09
C HIS A 37 -7.39 -7.16 10.19
N GLN A 38 -6.16 -7.41 10.69
CA GLN A 38 -5.50 -6.55 11.66
C GLN A 38 -5.03 -5.25 11.00
N LEU A 39 -4.45 -5.34 9.80
CA LEU A 39 -4.10 -4.16 9.00
C LEU A 39 -5.35 -3.30 8.72
N ARG A 40 -6.44 -3.93 8.27
CA ARG A 40 -7.73 -3.25 8.04
C ARG A 40 -8.26 -2.60 9.32
N ARG A 41 -8.19 -3.29 10.47
CA ARG A 41 -8.59 -2.74 11.77
C ARG A 41 -7.74 -1.53 12.17
N ALA A 42 -6.43 -1.59 11.92
CA ALA A 42 -5.53 -0.46 12.16
C ALA A 42 -5.91 0.75 11.31
N TRP A 43 -6.22 0.54 10.03
CA TRP A 43 -6.72 1.61 9.15
C TRP A 43 -8.07 2.16 9.59
N ASN A 44 -9.04 1.30 9.92
CA ASN A 44 -10.35 1.73 10.41
C ASN A 44 -10.21 2.63 11.64
N ARG A 45 -9.37 2.25 12.62
CA ARG A 45 -9.11 3.09 13.80
C ARG A 45 -8.61 4.49 13.42
N ARG A 46 -7.76 4.58 12.39
CA ARG A 46 -7.17 5.84 11.90
C ARG A 46 -8.19 6.71 11.17
N ILE A 47 -9.11 6.09 10.45
CA ILE A 47 -10.22 6.79 9.76
C ILE A 47 -11.18 7.37 10.82
N TYR A 48 -11.58 6.55 11.81
CA TYR A 48 -12.51 6.98 12.85
C TYR A 48 -11.96 8.08 13.77
N SER A 49 -10.64 8.19 13.92
CA SER A 49 -10.02 9.30 14.67
C SER A 49 -9.88 10.60 13.86
N GLY A 50 -10.30 10.64 12.59
CA GLY A 50 -10.21 11.81 11.72
C GLY A 50 -8.78 12.19 11.28
N THR A 51 -7.80 11.33 11.54
CA THR A 51 -6.36 11.61 11.37
C THR A 51 -5.68 10.67 10.37
N GLY A 52 -6.45 9.97 9.54
CA GLY A 52 -5.91 9.02 8.58
C GLY A 52 -6.67 9.02 7.27
N GLN A 53 -5.92 9.10 6.18
CA GLN A 53 -6.43 8.74 4.85
C GLN A 53 -6.53 7.21 4.77
N ALA A 54 -7.68 6.72 4.28
CA ALA A 54 -7.88 5.31 4.03
C ALA A 54 -7.00 4.87 2.85
N PRO A 55 -6.47 3.64 2.86
CA PRO A 55 -5.83 3.10 1.68
C PRO A 55 -6.88 2.91 0.57
N ILE A 56 -6.47 3.11 -0.67
CA ILE A 56 -7.28 2.92 -1.86
C ILE A 56 -7.20 1.45 -2.26
N ARG A 57 -8.35 0.78 -2.32
CA ARG A 57 -8.40 -0.62 -2.72
C ARG A 57 -8.39 -0.75 -4.24
N VAL A 58 -7.53 -1.62 -4.77
CA VAL A 58 -7.47 -1.99 -6.18
C VAL A 58 -7.92 -3.44 -6.39
N GLY A 59 -8.43 -3.74 -7.58
CA GLY A 59 -9.00 -5.04 -7.93
C GLY A 59 -7.98 -6.08 -8.39
N SER A 60 -6.81 -5.65 -8.86
CA SER A 60 -5.78 -6.52 -9.42
C SER A 60 -4.38 -5.92 -9.27
N GLU A 61 -3.34 -6.74 -9.46
CA GLU A 61 -1.95 -6.29 -9.53
C GLU A 61 -1.69 -5.39 -10.73
N ALA A 62 -2.34 -5.63 -11.87
CA ALA A 62 -2.24 -4.75 -13.04
C ALA A 62 -2.80 -3.35 -12.72
N GLU A 63 -3.94 -3.27 -12.01
CA GLU A 63 -4.46 -1.99 -11.53
C GLU A 63 -3.51 -1.37 -10.50
N MET A 64 -2.97 -2.15 -9.56
CA MET A 64 -1.97 -1.67 -8.60
C MET A 64 -0.81 -0.99 -9.34
N TYR A 65 -0.20 -1.69 -10.29
CA TYR A 65 0.93 -1.20 -11.07
C TYR A 65 0.58 0.12 -11.77
N LEU A 66 -0.54 0.16 -12.51
CA LEU A 66 -0.99 1.37 -13.19
C LEU A 66 -1.18 2.54 -12.22
N ARG A 67 -1.78 2.29 -11.04
CA ARG A 67 -1.96 3.34 -10.04
C ARG A 67 -0.63 3.85 -9.50
N LEU A 68 0.34 2.95 -9.28
CA LEU A 68 1.67 3.31 -8.81
C LEU A 68 2.44 4.15 -9.85
N SER A 69 2.34 3.83 -11.14
CA SER A 69 3.06 4.56 -12.19
C SER A 69 2.48 5.96 -12.47
N VAL A 70 1.15 6.12 -12.40
CA VAL A 70 0.49 7.40 -12.76
C VAL A 70 0.19 8.32 -11.58
N THR A 71 0.36 7.85 -10.34
CA THR A 71 -0.04 8.61 -9.15
C THR A 71 1.19 9.05 -8.35
N PRO A 72 1.56 10.35 -8.38
CA PRO A 72 2.63 10.87 -7.54
C PRO A 72 2.37 10.59 -6.06
N GLY A 73 3.43 10.15 -5.38
CA GLY A 73 3.41 9.80 -3.96
C GLY A 73 2.70 8.49 -3.62
N ALA A 74 2.36 7.68 -4.62
CA ALA A 74 1.74 6.38 -4.41
C ALA A 74 2.71 5.36 -3.82
N ILE A 75 2.18 4.49 -2.97
CA ILE A 75 2.90 3.33 -2.43
C ILE A 75 1.99 2.12 -2.40
N GLY A 76 2.56 0.97 -2.71
CA GLY A 76 1.88 -0.32 -2.75
C GLY A 76 2.92 -1.44 -2.79
N TYR A 77 2.49 -2.60 -3.25
CA TYR A 77 3.33 -3.80 -3.38
C TYR A 77 2.86 -4.58 -4.60
N LEU A 78 3.81 -5.22 -5.26
CA LEU A 78 3.64 -5.99 -6.48
C LEU A 78 4.47 -7.28 -6.36
N SER A 79 4.11 -8.29 -7.13
CA SER A 79 4.99 -9.46 -7.34
C SER A 79 6.28 -9.02 -8.05
N GLU A 80 7.42 -9.66 -7.75
CA GLU A 80 8.75 -9.26 -8.26
C GLU A 80 8.81 -9.13 -9.79
N GLY A 81 8.08 -9.98 -10.53
CA GLY A 81 8.08 -9.97 -12.00
C GLY A 81 7.24 -8.87 -12.67
N LEU A 82 6.54 -8.03 -11.90
CA LEU A 82 5.65 -6.97 -12.39
C LEU A 82 6.24 -5.57 -12.27
N VAL A 83 7.45 -5.46 -11.73
CA VAL A 83 8.16 -4.18 -11.59
C VAL A 83 8.96 -3.94 -12.86
N ASP A 84 8.57 -2.93 -13.63
CA ASP A 84 9.39 -2.37 -14.70
C ASP A 84 9.91 -0.97 -14.31
N GLY A 85 10.67 -0.33 -15.20
CA GLY A 85 11.36 0.94 -14.91
C GLY A 85 10.45 2.14 -14.58
N GLU A 86 9.12 2.03 -14.66
CA GLU A 86 8.21 3.13 -14.32
C GLU A 86 7.93 3.24 -12.80
N VAL A 87 8.14 2.16 -12.06
CA VAL A 87 7.93 2.12 -10.61
C VAL A 87 9.25 1.89 -9.88
N ARG A 88 9.45 2.59 -8.77
CA ARG A 88 10.65 2.44 -7.94
C ARG A 88 10.42 1.40 -6.84
N THR A 89 11.28 0.39 -6.78
CA THR A 89 11.30 -0.59 -5.69
C THR A 89 11.97 -0.01 -4.46
N ILE A 90 11.42 -0.32 -3.28
CA ILE A 90 11.99 0.01 -1.99
C ILE A 90 12.39 -1.31 -1.32
N GLU A 91 13.64 -1.43 -0.94
CA GLU A 91 14.12 -2.57 -0.15
C GLU A 91 13.72 -2.37 1.32
N ILE A 92 13.25 -3.43 1.95
CA ILE A 92 12.86 -3.45 3.36
C ILE A 92 13.89 -4.32 4.09
N GLU A 93 14.63 -3.72 5.04
CA GLU A 93 15.55 -4.41 5.96
C GLU A 93 14.81 -5.14 7.10
#